data_AF-A0A368VV61-F1
#
_entry.id   AF-A0A368VV61-F1
#
_cell.length_a   1.000
_cell.length_b   1.000
_cell.length_c   1.000
_cell.angle_alpha   90.00
_cell.angle_beta   90.00
_cell.angle_gamma   90.00
#
_symmetry.space_group_name_H-M   'P 1'
#
loop_
_entity.id
_entity.type
_entity.pdbx_description
1 polymer ?
#
loop_
_entity_poly.entity_id
_entity_poly.type
_entity_poly.pdbx_seq_one_letter_code
_entity_poly.pdbx_strand_id
1 'polypeptide(L)'
;MFLGREQVWWIVPAGQQIRHAITDHPGSRPAGDLVTALCSAGVKLPYETWPTSREPASRRITARCPVCETRVADRQEKVEGLTVSTWDS
;
A
#
# COMPACT_ATOMS: atom_id res chain seq x y z
N MET A 1 16.19 -19.40 -5.42
CA MET A 1 16.30 -18.04 -4.87
C MET A 1 15.66 -17.13 -5.90
N PHE A 2 14.35 -16.86 -5.79
CA PHE A 2 13.72 -15.91 -6.69
C PHE A 2 14.29 -14.55 -6.31
N LEU A 3 15.02 -13.91 -7.23
CA LEU A 3 15.27 -12.47 -7.19
C LEU A 3 13.89 -11.81 -7.31
N GLY A 4 13.16 -11.77 -6.19
CA GLY A 4 11.79 -11.31 -6.14
C GLY A 4 11.81 -9.85 -6.48
N ARG A 5 11.27 -9.51 -7.65
CA ARG A 5 10.89 -8.15 -8.02
C ARG A 5 10.36 -7.42 -6.78
N GLU A 6 11.04 -6.38 -6.34
CA GLU A 6 10.53 -5.59 -5.22
C GLU A 6 9.19 -4.96 -5.63
N GLN A 7 8.23 -4.97 -4.72
CA GLN A 7 6.91 -4.43 -4.96
C GLN A 7 6.49 -3.50 -3.83
N VAL A 8 5.85 -2.40 -4.20
CA VAL A 8 5.28 -1.42 -3.28
C VAL A 8 3.79 -1.30 -3.56
N TRP A 9 3.01 -1.33 -2.49
CA TRP A 9 1.57 -1.19 -2.50
C TRP A 9 1.14 0.09 -1.80
N TRP A 10 0.40 0.94 -2.50
CA TRP A 10 -0.28 2.09 -1.92
C TRP A 10 -1.66 1.69 -1.41
N ILE A 11 -1.77 1.54 -0.09
CA ILE A 11 -3.03 1.22 0.59
C ILE A 11 -3.61 2.45 1.26
N VAL A 12 -4.94 2.51 1.40
CA VAL A 12 -5.59 3.42 2.34
C VAL A 12 -5.88 2.63 3.61
N PRO A 13 -5.24 2.92 4.76
CA PRO A 13 -5.53 2.22 6.00
C PRO A 13 -6.99 2.44 6.44
N ALA A 14 -7.56 1.49 7.17
CA ALA A 14 -8.94 1.58 7.64
C ALA A 14 -9.19 2.89 8.42
N GLY A 15 -10.18 3.68 7.97
CA GLY A 15 -10.56 4.95 8.60
C GLY A 15 -9.67 6.15 8.27
N GLN A 16 -8.71 6.03 7.35
CA GLN A 16 -7.82 7.13 6.96
C GLN A 16 -8.16 7.69 5.56
N GLN A 17 -7.65 8.90 5.29
CA GLN A 17 -7.82 9.60 4.00
C GLN A 17 -6.49 9.85 3.27
N ILE A 18 -5.44 9.12 3.66
CA ILE A 18 -4.10 9.24 3.07
C ILE A 18 -3.59 7.83 2.77
N ARG A 19 -2.96 7.67 1.59
CA ARG A 19 -2.33 6.43 1.20
C ARG A 19 -0.94 6.28 1.83
N HIS A 20 -0.68 5.09 2.35
CA HIS A 20 0.63 4.67 2.84
C HIS A 20 1.21 3.58 1.95
N ALA A 21 2.50 3.68 1.67
CA ALA A 21 3.24 2.68 0.91
C ALA A 21 3.72 1.56 1.84
N ILE A 22 3.42 0.31 1.49
CA ILE A 22 3.90 -0.90 2.19
C ILE A 22 4.60 -1.83 1.19
N THR A 23 5.49 -2.70 1.67
CA THR A 23 6.14 -3.74 0.86
C THR A 23 5.45 -5.10 0.98
N ASP A 24 4.71 -5.32 2.06
CA ASP A 24 3.85 -6.48 2.23
C ASP A 24 2.69 -6.43 1.22
N HIS A 25 2.39 -7.58 0.59
CA HIS A 25 1.23 -7.69 -0.27
C HIS A 25 -0.05 -7.59 0.60
N PRO A 26 -1.03 -6.71 0.30
CA PRO A 26 -2.21 -6.51 1.14
C PRO A 26 -3.01 -7.80 1.39
N GLY A 27 -3.14 -8.66 0.38
CA GLY A 27 -3.81 -9.97 0.50
C GLY A 27 -2.96 -11.09 1.14
N SER A 28 -1.74 -10.81 1.60
CA SER A 28 -0.89 -11.84 2.24
C SER A 28 -1.17 -12.06 3.72
N ARG A 29 -1.96 -11.16 4.34
CA ARG A 29 -2.32 -11.19 5.75
C ARG A 29 -3.80 -10.86 5.92
N PRO A 30 -4.42 -11.24 7.05
CA PRO A 30 -5.80 -10.85 7.38
C PRO A 30 -6.01 -9.34 7.34
N ALA A 31 -7.20 -8.92 6.89
CA ALA A 31 -7.61 -7.53 6.99
C ALA A 31 -7.64 -7.07 8.46
N GLY A 32 -7.19 -5.84 8.71
CA GLY A 32 -7.04 -5.28 10.05
C GLY A 32 -5.68 -5.56 10.71
N ASP A 33 -4.85 -6.44 10.16
CA ASP A 33 -3.48 -6.68 10.64
C ASP A 33 -2.63 -5.41 10.55
N LEU A 34 -1.77 -5.22 11.54
CA LEU A 34 -0.83 -4.11 11.57
C LEU A 34 0.41 -4.45 10.74
N VAL A 35 0.70 -3.60 9.75
CA VAL A 35 1.91 -3.67 8.93
C VAL A 35 2.69 -2.36 9.01
N THR A 36 3.99 -2.43 8.72
CA THR A 36 4.86 -1.25 8.75
C THR A 36 4.89 -0.58 7.38
N ALA A 37 4.44 0.67 7.31
CA ALA A 37 4.59 1.49 6.12
C ALA A 37 6.04 1.97 5.94
N LEU A 38 6.39 2.40 4.72
CA LEU A 38 7.70 2.98 4.42
C LEU A 38 8.02 4.24 5.24
N CYS A 39 6.99 4.93 5.74
CA CYS A 39 7.16 6.04 6.68
C CYS A 39 7.39 5.59 8.14
N SER A 40 7.58 4.29 8.39
CA SER A 40 7.70 3.65 9.71
C SER A 40 6.45 3.69 10.58
N ALA A 41 5.32 4.19 10.08
CA ALA A 41 4.04 4.12 10.77
C ALA A 41 3.49 2.68 10.74
N GLY A 42 2.91 2.24 11.86
CA GLY A 42 2.06 1.05 11.89
C GLY A 42 0.69 1.38 11.30
N VAL A 43 0.34 0.73 10.19
CA VAL A 43 -0.94 0.91 9.50
C VAL A 43 -1.71 -0.39 9.45
N LYS A 44 -3.03 -0.32 9.63
CA LYS A 44 -3.88 -1.50 9.50
C LYS A 44 -4.16 -1.79 8.04
N LEU A 45 -4.00 -3.04 7.63
CA LEU A 45 -4.44 -3.48 6.31
C LEU A 45 -5.95 -3.22 6.15
N PRO A 46 -6.37 -2.65 5.02
CA PRO A 46 -7.77 -2.38 4.79
C PRO A 46 -8.58 -3.67 4.64
N TYR A 47 -9.87 -3.57 4.93
CA TYR A 47 -10.83 -4.63 4.64
C TYR A 47 -11.22 -4.56 3.17
N GLU A 48 -11.33 -5.73 2.53
CA GLU A 48 -11.87 -5.79 1.17
C GLU A 48 -13.32 -5.31 1.15
N THR A 49 -13.64 -4.43 0.20
CA THR A 49 -15.02 -4.04 -0.06
C THR A 49 -15.81 -5.26 -0.51
N TRP A 50 -16.81 -5.62 0.31
CA TRP A 50 -17.78 -6.65 -0.02
C TRP A 50 -19.18 -6.03 -0.21
N PRO A 51 -19.96 -6.49 -1.22
CA PRO A 51 -19.58 -7.42 -2.29
C PRO A 51 -18.58 -6.77 -3.27
N THR A 52 -17.79 -7.58 -3.98
CA THR A 52 -16.75 -7.10 -4.93
C THR A 52 -17.28 -6.20 -6.04
N SER A 53 -18.59 -6.21 -6.30
CA SER A 53 -19.27 -5.31 -7.24
C SER A 53 -19.40 -3.87 -6.72
N ARG A 54 -19.22 -3.65 -5.41
CA ARG A 54 -19.27 -2.33 -4.80
C ARG A 54 -17.94 -1.62 -4.96
N GLU A 55 -18.00 -0.35 -5.35
CA GLU A 55 -16.80 0.47 -5.50
C GLU A 55 -16.19 0.81 -4.12
N PRO A 56 -14.88 0.55 -3.91
CA PRO A 56 -14.21 0.90 -2.67
C PRO A 56 -14.17 2.41 -2.43
N ALA A 57 -14.42 2.82 -1.19
CA ALA A 57 -14.29 4.23 -0.80
C ALA A 57 -12.84 4.74 -0.99
N SER A 58 -11.85 3.85 -0.85
CA SER A 58 -10.43 4.14 -1.07
C SER A 58 -10.12 4.66 -2.46
N ARG A 59 -10.93 4.30 -3.47
CA ARG A 59 -10.69 4.64 -4.87
C ARG A 59 -10.72 6.14 -5.13
N ARG A 60 -11.47 6.90 -4.32
CA ARG A 60 -11.54 8.37 -4.40
C ARG A 60 -10.39 9.06 -3.67
N ILE A 61 -9.63 8.33 -2.86
CA ILE A 61 -8.54 8.87 -2.07
C ILE A 61 -7.26 8.82 -2.91
N THR A 62 -6.79 9.99 -3.33
CA THR A 62 -5.55 10.16 -4.12
C THR A 62 -4.39 10.71 -3.30
N ALA A 63 -4.67 11.32 -2.14
CA ALA A 63 -3.65 11.86 -1.25
C ALA A 63 -2.70 10.75 -0.78
N ARG A 64 -1.40 11.04 -0.83
CA ARG A 64 -0.33 10.12 -0.43
C ARG A 64 0.47 10.73 0.72
N CYS A 65 1.00 9.86 1.58
CA CYS A 65 1.87 10.29 2.66
C CYS A 65 3.19 10.82 2.05
N PRO A 66 3.62 12.07 2.34
CA PRO A 66 4.79 12.67 1.70
C PRO A 66 6.07 11.91 2.01
N VAL A 67 6.20 11.36 3.22
CA VAL A 67 7.35 10.52 3.60
C VAL A 67 7.36 9.23 2.80
N CYS A 68 6.20 8.59 2.59
CA CYS A 68 6.12 7.41 1.73
C CYS A 68 6.47 7.76 0.28
N GLU A 69 6.04 8.92 -0.24
CA GLU A 69 6.34 9.33 -1.61
C GLU A 69 7.84 9.49 -1.83
N THR A 70 8.55 10.18 -0.93
CA THR A 70 10.01 10.30 -1.00
C THR A 70 10.70 8.93 -0.96
N ARG A 71 10.24 8.02 -0.10
CA ARG A 71 10.83 6.67 0.02
C ARG A 71 10.57 5.79 -1.20
N VAL A 72 9.41 5.95 -1.85
CA VAL A 72 9.12 5.24 -3.11
C VAL A 72 9.96 5.80 -4.24
N ALA A 73 10.10 7.12 -4.36
CA ALA A 73 10.96 7.74 -5.37
C ALA A 73 12.43 7.26 -5.23
N ASP A 74 12.98 7.31 -4.01
CA ASP A 74 14.34 6.81 -3.71
C ASP A 74 14.53 5.34 -4.09
N ARG A 75 13.51 4.50 -3.88
CA ARG A 75 13.54 3.09 -4.28
C ARG A 75 13.47 2.92 -5.80
N GLN A 76 12.67 3.72 -6.50
CA GLN A 76 12.57 3.65 -7.96
C GLN A 76 13.89 3.98 -8.65
N GLU A 77 14.70 4.87 -8.06
CA GLU A 77 16.04 5.20 -8.56
C GLU A 77 17.06 4.07 -8.31
N LYS A 78 16.89 3.32 -7.22
CA LYS A 78 17.87 2.31 -6.77
C LYS A 78 17.56 0.89 -7.24
N VAL A 79 16.29 0.60 -7.49
CA VAL A 79 15.80 -0.75 -7.72
C VAL A 79 15.26 -0.86 -9.14
N GLU A 80 16.05 -1.49 -10.00
CA GLU A 80 15.62 -1.82 -11.36
C GLU A 80 14.42 -2.79 -11.30
N GLY A 81 13.33 -2.42 -11.96
CA GLY A 81 12.11 -3.25 -12.00
C GLY A 81 11.20 -3.17 -10.77
N LEU A 82 11.34 -2.14 -9.92
CA LEU A 82 10.39 -1.90 -8.83
C LEU A 82 8.96 -1.78 -9.36
N THR A 83 8.07 -2.67 -8.92
CA THR A 83 6.66 -2.58 -9.26
C THR A 83 5.93 -1.73 -8.22
N VAL A 84 5.31 -0.64 -8.65
CA VAL A 84 4.48 0.22 -7.79
C VAL A 84 3.03 0.02 -8.16
N SER A 85 2.21 -0.37 -7.19
CA SER A 85 0.80 -0.70 -7.40
C SER A 85 -0.08 0.01 -6.39
N THR A 86 -1.30 0.34 -6.81
CA THR A 86 -2.33 0.92 -5.95
C THR A 86 -3.28 -0.20 -5.54
N TRP A 87 -3.56 -0.30 -4.25
CA TRP A 87 -4.56 -1.24 -3.73
C TRP A 87 -5.81 -0.47 -3.35
N ASP A 88 -6.93 -0.89 -3.91
CA ASP A 88 -8.26 -0.36 -3.61
C ASP A 88 -9.11 -1.46 -3.03
N SER A 89 -9.58 -1.22 -1.80
CA SER A 89 -10.31 -2.18 -0.97
C SER A 89 -11.25 -1.46 -0.06
#